data_AF-A0A1Z9BBE6-F1
#
_entry.id   AF-A0A1Z9BBE6-F1
#
_cell.length_a   1.000
_cell.length_b   1.000
_cell.length_c   1.000
_cell.angle_alpha   90.00
_cell.angle_beta   90.00
_cell.angle_gamma   90.00
#
_symmetry.space_group_name_H-M   'P 1'
#
loop_
_entity.id
_entity.type
_entity.pdbx_description
1 polymer ?
#
loop_
_entity_poly.entity_id
_entity_poly.type
_entity_poly.pdbx_seq_one_letter_code
_entity_poly.pdbx_strand_id
1 'polypeptide(L)'
;MLLLFYLHNPKVSYSQCSCQCVSGRVQPVCSKAPVVMPICSPRICEAERSKAPIPRRFVPPAPHIKPSNCQQRRVKNPNTNQYTWRTICRPENSFQ
;
A
#
# COMPACT_ATOMS: atom_id res chain seq x y z
N MET A 1 22.64 -51.83 51.20
CA MET A 1 22.26 -51.28 49.87
C MET A 1 20.92 -50.57 49.99
N LEU A 2 20.91 -49.24 50.10
CA LEU A 2 19.68 -48.44 50.07
C LEU A 2 19.57 -47.81 48.67
N LEU A 3 18.67 -48.35 47.84
CA LEU A 3 18.34 -47.77 46.54
C LEU A 3 17.23 -46.73 46.73
N LEU A 4 17.62 -45.47 46.84
CA LEU A 4 16.71 -44.32 46.79
C LEU A 4 16.27 -44.10 45.34
N PHE A 5 15.12 -44.66 44.95
CA PHE A 5 14.47 -44.29 43.69
C PHE A 5 13.86 -42.89 43.84
N TYR A 6 14.59 -41.88 43.38
CA TYR A 6 14.04 -40.54 43.16
C TYR A 6 12.92 -40.62 42.12
N LEU A 7 11.67 -40.50 42.58
CA LEU A 7 10.51 -40.25 41.72
C LEU A 7 10.67 -38.87 41.07
N HIS A 8 11.33 -38.84 39.91
CA HIS A 8 11.32 -37.70 39.00
C HIS A 8 9.90 -37.58 38.45
N ASN A 9 9.09 -36.70 39.05
CA ASN A 9 7.87 -36.22 38.41
C ASN A 9 8.29 -35.32 37.24
N PRO A 10 8.07 -35.71 35.97
CA PRO A 10 8.28 -34.80 34.87
C PRO A 10 7.31 -33.63 35.04
N LYS A 11 7.83 -32.43 35.32
CA LYS A 11 7.05 -31.20 35.28
C LYS A 11 6.58 -31.02 33.83
N VAL A 12 5.33 -31.37 33.56
CA VAL A 12 4.67 -31.07 32.30
C VAL A 12 4.54 -29.54 32.23
N SER A 13 5.45 -28.91 31.49
CA SER A 13 5.40 -27.48 31.21
C SER A 13 4.27 -27.24 30.22
N TYR A 14 3.10 -26.83 30.70
CA TYR A 14 2.05 -26.30 29.84
C TYR A 14 2.56 -25.00 29.25
N SER A 15 3.09 -25.06 28.02
CA SER A 15 3.39 -23.85 27.27
C SER A 15 2.14 -22.97 27.25
N GLN A 16 2.29 -21.69 27.58
CA GLN A 16 1.21 -20.71 27.52
C GLN A 16 0.74 -20.56 26.06
N CYS A 17 -0.22 -21.40 25.67
CA CYS A 17 -0.93 -21.30 24.40
C CYS A 17 -2.12 -20.38 24.59
N SER A 18 -2.37 -19.49 23.64
CA SER A 18 -3.54 -18.61 23.62
C SER A 18 -4.40 -18.93 22.40
N CYS A 19 -5.71 -18.97 22.57
CA CYS A 19 -6.64 -19.23 21.47
C CYS A 19 -6.88 -17.93 20.70
N GLN A 20 -6.30 -17.81 19.51
CA GLN A 20 -6.40 -16.62 18.66
C GLN A 20 -7.16 -16.94 17.37
N CYS A 21 -7.66 -15.89 16.72
CA CYS A 21 -8.26 -16.01 15.40
C CYS A 21 -7.17 -15.88 14.34
N VAL A 22 -6.95 -16.94 13.59
CA VAL A 22 -5.97 -17.00 12.50
C VAL A 22 -6.74 -17.36 11.24
N SER A 23 -6.69 -16.48 10.23
CA SER A 23 -7.40 -16.67 8.95
C SER A 23 -8.90 -16.98 9.13
N GLY A 24 -9.54 -16.32 10.10
CA GLY A 24 -10.97 -16.49 10.39
C GLY A 24 -11.33 -17.76 11.19
N ARG A 25 -10.35 -18.56 11.65
CA ARG A 25 -10.58 -19.75 12.47
C ARG A 25 -9.91 -19.62 13.83
N VAL A 26 -10.57 -20.11 14.87
CA VAL A 26 -10.00 -20.14 16.22
C VAL A 26 -8.97 -21.25 16.30
N GLN A 27 -7.72 -20.91 16.60
CA GLN A 27 -6.60 -21.84 16.69
C GLN A 27 -5.73 -21.54 17.93
N PRO A 28 -5.15 -22.58 18.56
CA PRO A 28 -4.18 -22.39 19.63
C PRO A 28 -2.85 -21.88 19.06
N VAL A 29 -2.41 -20.72 19.54
CA VAL A 29 -1.11 -20.11 19.21
C VAL A 29 -0.21 -20.23 20.43
N CYS A 30 0.86 -20.99 20.30
CA CYS A 30 1.79 -21.33 21.38
C CYS A 30 3.17 -20.70 21.12
N SER A 31 3.86 -20.26 22.18
CA SER A 31 5.23 -19.74 22.09
C SER A 31 6.28 -20.80 21.76
N LYS A 32 5.97 -22.08 22.04
CA LYS A 32 6.78 -23.26 21.72
C LYS A 32 5.83 -24.37 21.25
N ALA A 33 6.33 -25.29 20.43
CA ALA A 33 5.56 -26.45 20.00
C ALA A 33 5.21 -27.34 21.22
N PRO A 34 3.93 -27.50 21.59
CA PRO A 34 3.56 -28.33 22.72
C PRO A 34 3.55 -29.81 22.33
N VAL A 35 3.77 -30.68 23.32
CA VAL A 35 3.64 -32.15 23.14
C VAL A 35 2.18 -32.53 22.84
N VAL A 36 1.22 -31.78 23.40
CA VAL A 36 -0.22 -31.96 23.17
C VAL A 36 -0.82 -30.62 22.80
N MET A 37 -1.51 -30.56 21.66
CA MET A 37 -2.19 -29.34 21.21
C MET A 37 -3.47 -29.12 22.03
N PRO A 38 -3.66 -27.96 22.69
CA PRO A 38 -4.89 -27.69 23.41
C PRO A 38 -6.06 -27.43 22.46
N ILE A 39 -7.27 -27.85 22.86
CA ILE A 39 -8.50 -27.62 22.12
C ILE A 39 -9.06 -26.25 22.53
N CYS A 40 -9.37 -25.40 21.55
CA CYS A 40 -10.01 -24.11 21.78
C CYS A 40 -11.53 -24.24 21.74
N SER A 41 -12.22 -23.62 22.68
CA SER A 41 -13.68 -23.49 22.63
C SER A 41 -14.10 -22.73 21.36
N PRO A 42 -15.20 -23.15 20.70
CA PRO A 42 -15.68 -22.48 19.51
C PRO A 42 -16.13 -21.06 19.84
N ARG A 43 -15.68 -20.09 19.04
CA ARG A 43 -16.12 -18.68 19.09
C ARG A 43 -16.07 -18.08 17.69
N ILE A 44 -16.84 -17.02 17.47
CA ILE A 44 -16.87 -16.30 16.20
C ILE A 44 -15.60 -15.44 16.09
N CYS A 45 -14.88 -15.58 14.97
CA CYS A 45 -13.79 -14.69 14.61
C CYS A 45 -14.35 -13.48 13.86
N GLU A 46 -13.93 -12.29 14.24
CA GLU A 46 -14.27 -11.08 13.49
C GLU A 46 -13.71 -11.19 12.07
N ALA A 47 -14.52 -10.80 11.08
CA ALA A 47 -14.08 -10.76 9.70
C ALA A 47 -13.02 -9.66 9.55
N GLU A 48 -11.83 -10.03 9.11
CA GLU A 48 -10.80 -9.07 8.73
C GLU A 48 -11.36 -8.22 7.58
N ARG A 49 -11.69 -6.95 7.87
CA ARG A 49 -12.11 -6.01 6.85
C ARG A 49 -10.90 -5.72 5.97
N SER A 50 -10.76 -6.46 4.87
CA SER A 50 -9.75 -6.13 3.87
C SER A 50 -10.05 -4.71 3.39
N LYS A 51 -9.12 -3.79 3.64
CA LYS A 51 -9.25 -2.43 3.12
C LYS A 51 -9.02 -2.54 1.63
N ALA A 52 -10.10 -2.46 0.85
CA ALA A 52 -9.99 -2.36 -0.60
C ALA A 52 -9.05 -1.20 -0.94
N PRO A 53 -8.11 -1.37 -1.88
CA PRO A 53 -7.23 -0.28 -2.30
C PRO A 53 -8.07 0.90 -2.78
N ILE A 54 -7.75 2.10 -2.29
CA ILE A 54 -8.40 3.32 -2.74
C ILE A 54 -8.04 3.53 -4.22
N PRO A 55 -9.01 3.60 -5.14
CA PRO A 55 -8.72 3.80 -6.55
C PRO A 55 -8.02 5.14 -6.73
N ARG A 56 -6.84 5.13 -7.37
CA ARG A 56 -6.12 6.37 -7.71
C ARG A 56 -6.91 7.11 -8.77
N ARG A 57 -7.17 8.40 -8.54
CA ARG A 57 -7.77 9.28 -9.55
C ARG A 57 -6.81 9.41 -10.73
N PHE A 58 -7.24 9.02 -11.92
CA PHE A 58 -6.49 9.23 -13.14
C PHE A 58 -6.40 10.73 -13.44
N VAL A 59 -5.19 11.23 -13.70
CA VAL A 59 -4.92 12.58 -14.20
C VAL A 59 -4.24 12.42 -15.56
N PRO A 60 -4.83 12.90 -16.67
CA PRO A 60 -4.19 12.81 -17.97
C PRO A 60 -2.89 13.64 -17.98
N PRO A 61 -1.85 13.20 -18.71
CA PRO A 61 -0.63 14.00 -18.88
C PRO A 61 -0.95 15.29 -19.63
N ALA A 62 -0.16 16.34 -19.36
CA ALA A 62 -0.27 17.59 -20.10
C ALA A 62 -0.04 17.34 -21.61
N PRO A 63 -0.79 18.02 -22.48
CA PRO A 63 -0.60 17.85 -23.92
C PRO A 63 0.82 18.27 -24.33
N HIS A 64 1.50 17.41 -25.09
CA HIS A 64 2.77 17.74 -25.71
C HIS A 64 2.53 18.64 -26.93
N ILE A 65 2.39 19.95 -26.70
CA ILE A 65 2.27 20.93 -27.78
C ILE A 65 3.67 21.12 -28.38
N LYS A 66 3.92 20.47 -29.52
CA LYS A 66 5.10 20.79 -30.34
C LYS A 66 4.82 22.13 -31.04
N PRO A 67 5.61 23.18 -30.81
CA PRO A 67 5.47 24.41 -31.57
C PRO A 67 5.79 24.11 -33.04
N SER A 68 4.78 24.21 -33.90
CA SER A 68 4.95 24.20 -35.36
C SER A 68 4.72 25.60 -35.93
N ASN A 69 4.87 25.79 -37.24
CA ASN A 69 4.53 27.03 -37.97
C ASN A 69 5.03 28.35 -37.32
N CYS A 70 6.35 28.44 -37.08
CA CYS A 70 6.99 29.65 -36.56
C CYS A 70 7.11 30.73 -37.64
N GLN A 71 6.58 31.93 -37.38
CA GLN A 71 6.62 33.04 -38.34
C GLN A 71 7.04 34.35 -37.68
N GLN A 72 7.69 35.23 -38.44
CA GLN A 72 7.96 36.60 -38.02
C GLN A 72 6.66 37.41 -37.98
N ARG A 73 6.38 38.06 -36.86
CA ARG A 73 5.20 38.91 -36.67
C ARG A 73 5.60 40.23 -36.02
N ARG A 74 4.92 41.32 -36.40
CA ARG A 74 5.01 42.61 -35.69
C ARG A 74 4.14 42.54 -34.44
N VAL A 75 4.78 42.56 -33.28
CA VAL A 75 4.10 42.54 -31.98
C VAL A 75 4.23 43.90 -31.34
N LYS A 76 3.11 44.47 -30.92
CA LYS A 76 3.06 45.73 -30.19
C LYS A 76 3.53 45.51 -28.76
N ASN A 77 4.55 46.24 -28.33
CA ASN A 77 4.95 46.30 -26.93
C ASN A 77 3.89 47.11 -26.16
N PRO A 78 3.19 46.54 -25.17
CA PRO A 78 2.16 47.26 -24.43
C PRO A 78 2.72 48.43 -23.60
N ASN A 79 3.99 48.36 -23.19
CA ASN A 79 4.62 49.36 -22.34
C ASN A 79 5.13 50.57 -23.13
N THR A 80 5.62 50.34 -24.37
CA THR A 80 6.19 51.41 -25.20
C THR A 80 5.32 51.78 -26.40
N ASN A 81 4.22 51.06 -26.64
CA ASN A 81 3.37 51.14 -27.83
C ASN A 81 4.08 50.93 -29.18
N GLN A 82 5.37 50.58 -29.18
CA GLN A 82 6.15 50.36 -30.39
C GLN A 82 5.96 48.94 -30.91
N TYR A 83 6.06 48.77 -32.24
CA TYR A 83 6.02 47.45 -32.87
C TYR A 83 7.44 46.90 -33.02
N THR A 84 7.63 45.64 -32.61
CA THR A 84 8.89 44.91 -32.78
C THR A 84 8.65 43.61 -33.51
N TRP A 85 9.64 43.18 -34.30
CA TRP A 85 9.60 41.87 -34.95
C TRP A 85 9.92 40.79 -33.92
N ARG A 86 9.07 39.76 -33.87
CA ARG A 86 9.28 38.57 -33.03
C ARG A 86 8.88 37.32 -33.79
N THR A 87 9.62 36.24 -33.56
CA THR A 87 9.24 34.89 -33.99
C THR A 87 8.12 34.38 -33.09
N ILE A 88 6.97 34.05 -33.68
CA ILE A 88 5.82 33.47 -32.98
C ILE A 88 5.56 32.08 -33.54
N CYS A 89 5.60 31.07 -32.67
CA CYS A 89 5.29 29.68 -33.01
C CYS A 89 3.93 29.29 -32.44
N ARG A 90 3.14 28.52 -33.19
CA ARG A 90 1.82 28.04 -32.76
C ARG A 90 1.56 26.63 -33.30
N PRO A 91 0.83 25.77 -32.58
CA PRO A 91 0.41 24.50 -33.14
C PRO A 91 -0.33 24.69 -34.48
N GLU A 92 -0.22 23.69 -35.34
CA GLU A 92 -0.77 23.67 -36.70
C GLU A 92 -2.27 24.02 -36.67
N ASN A 93 -2.74 24.79 -37.66
CA ASN A 93 -4.14 25.29 -37.78
C ASN A 93 -4.58 26.42 -36.83
N SER A 94 -3.68 27.07 -36.08
CA SER A 94 -4.03 28.20 -35.19
C SER A 94 -4.28 29.56 -35.89
N PHE A 95 -4.44 29.58 -37.23
CA PHE A 95 -4.56 30.81 -38.04
C PHE A 95 -5.74 30.80 -39.02
N GLN A 96 -6.69 29.86 -38.88
CA GLN A 96 -7.99 29.92 -39.55
C GLN A 96 -8.96 30.80 -38.78
#